data_AF-A0A8G0P6Z4-F1
#
_entry.id   AF-A0A8G0P6Z4-F1
#
_cell.length_a   1.000
_cell.length_b   1.000
_cell.length_c   1.000
_cell.angle_alpha   90.00
_cell.angle_beta   90.00
_cell.angle_gamma   90.00
#
_symmetry.space_group_name_H-M   'P 1'
#
loop_
_entity.id
_entity.type
_entity.pdbx_description
1 polymer ?
#
loop_
_entity_poly.entity_id
_entity_poly.type
_entity_poly.pdbx_seq_one_letter_code
_entity_poly.pdbx_strand_id
1 'polypeptide(L)'
;MEFNYLPGTNDEVNKINKEAITYNFKTTIKTESAATEESVKQLSGKVNPFILHLATHGFFFENTKQELSELDRNIPIEAKKESI
;
A
#
# COMPACT_ATOMS: atom_id res chain seq x y z
N MET A 1 -5.73 -13.01 -10.54
CA MET A 1 -5.12 -11.79 -11.09
C MET A 1 -3.62 -12.02 -11.09
N GLU A 2 -2.99 -12.00 -12.26
CA GLU A 2 -1.55 -12.12 -12.41
C GLU A 2 -1.02 -10.72 -12.72
N PHE A 3 -0.15 -10.19 -11.86
CA PHE A 3 0.52 -8.92 -12.12
C PHE A 3 1.69 -9.19 -13.07
N ASN A 4 1.67 -8.57 -14.25
CA ASN A 4 2.78 -8.69 -15.20
C ASN A 4 4.06 -8.08 -14.62
N TYR A 5 5.21 -8.63 -14.96
CA TYR A 5 6.49 -8.05 -14.57
C TYR A 5 6.65 -6.62 -15.13
N LEU A 6 7.03 -5.67 -14.27
CA LEU A 6 7.31 -4.28 -14.65
C LEU A 6 8.82 -4.03 -14.62
N PRO A 7 9.57 -4.32 -15.69
CA PRO A 7 11.02 -4.12 -15.70
C PRO A 7 11.43 -2.67 -15.39
N GLY A 8 10.60 -1.71 -15.78
CA GLY A 8 10.85 -0.28 -15.53
C GLY A 8 10.91 0.09 -14.04
N THR A 9 10.23 -0.64 -13.15
CA THR A 9 10.32 -0.35 -11.71
C THR A 9 11.71 -0.70 -11.18
N ASN A 10 12.29 -1.82 -11.65
CA ASN A 10 13.65 -2.23 -11.27
C ASN A 10 14.69 -1.19 -11.74
N ASP A 11 14.58 -0.72 -12.98
CA ASP A 11 15.45 0.34 -13.52
C ASP A 11 15.32 1.64 -12.72
N GLU A 12 14.11 2.03 -12.36
CA GLU A 12 13.82 3.22 -11.55
C GLU A 12 14.52 3.16 -10.19
N VAL A 13 14.34 2.07 -9.42
CA VAL A 13 14.93 1.97 -8.07
C VAL A 13 16.46 1.98 -8.15
N ASN A 14 17.05 1.29 -9.14
CA ASN A 14 18.49 1.26 -9.33
C ASN A 14 19.06 2.63 -9.68
N LYS A 15 18.38 3.39 -10.54
CA LYS A 15 18.80 4.75 -10.90
C LYS A 15 18.76 5.68 -9.68
N ILE A 16 17.67 5.66 -8.92
CA ILE A 16 17.53 6.45 -7.68
C ILE A 16 18.61 6.07 -6.68
N ASN A 17 18.87 4.78 -6.48
CA ASN A 17 19.90 4.30 -5.57
C ASN A 17 21.29 4.80 -5.96
N LYS A 18 21.63 4.75 -7.26
CA LYS A 18 22.90 5.26 -7.78
C LYS A 18 23.07 6.76 -7.53
N GLU A 19 22.03 7.54 -7.78
CA GLU A 19 22.03 8.98 -7.51
C GLU A 19 22.15 9.26 -6.00
N ALA A 20 21.38 8.57 -5.16
CA ALA A 20 21.42 8.72 -3.71
C ALA A 20 22.81 8.42 -3.12
N ILE A 21 23.47 7.34 -3.57
CA ILE A 21 24.84 7.02 -3.15
C ILE A 21 25.83 8.11 -3.59
N THR A 22 25.63 8.70 -4.77
CA THR A 22 26.45 9.83 -5.27
C THR A 22 26.35 11.05 -4.35
N TYR A 23 25.20 11.26 -3.72
CA TYR A 23 24.98 12.29 -2.70
C TYR A 23 25.24 11.81 -1.27
N ASN A 24 26.00 10.72 -1.08
CA ASN A 24 26.40 10.16 0.21
C ASN A 24 25.25 9.67 1.11
N PHE A 25 24.07 9.36 0.53
CA PHE A 25 23.01 8.70 1.29
C PHE A 25 23.34 7.22 1.53
N LYS A 26 23.03 6.74 2.72
CA LYS A 26 22.99 5.30 3.01
C LYS A 26 21.62 4.76 2.59
N THR A 27 21.61 3.89 1.60
CA THR A 27 20.39 3.34 1.01
C THR A 27 20.31 1.84 1.22
N THR A 28 19.08 1.33 1.27
CA THR A 28 18.78 -0.10 1.27
C THR A 28 17.80 -0.36 0.14
N ILE A 29 18.17 -1.24 -0.78
CA ILE A 29 17.31 -1.65 -1.89
C ILE A 29 16.68 -3.02 -1.60
N LYS A 30 15.39 -3.15 -1.92
CA LYS A 30 14.64 -4.41 -1.92
C LYS A 30 13.88 -4.46 -3.24
N THR A 31 14.09 -5.50 -4.02
CA THR A 31 13.46 -5.70 -5.35
C THR A 31 12.88 -7.11 -5.44
N GLU A 32 12.00 -7.34 -6.41
CA GLU A 32 11.44 -8.66 -6.72
C GLU A 32 10.89 -9.37 -5.47
N SER A 33 11.27 -10.64 -5.27
CA SER A 33 10.85 -11.47 -4.13
C SER A 33 11.29 -10.95 -2.76
N ALA A 34 12.24 -10.01 -2.70
CA ALA A 34 12.67 -9.38 -1.46
C ALA A 34 11.81 -8.16 -1.07
N ALA A 35 11.05 -7.59 -2.01
CA ALA A 35 10.18 -6.43 -1.79
C ALA A 35 8.77 -6.87 -1.34
N THR A 36 8.69 -7.64 -0.26
CA THR A 36 7.41 -8.14 0.26
C THR A 36 6.68 -7.09 1.10
N GLU A 37 5.36 -7.22 1.24
CA GLU A 37 4.57 -6.38 2.14
C GLU A 37 5.10 -6.42 3.58
N GLU A 38 5.54 -7.59 4.04
CA GLU A 38 6.14 -7.75 5.37
C GLU A 38 7.42 -6.91 5.52
N SER A 39 8.29 -6.90 4.51
CA SER A 39 9.53 -6.10 4.54
C SER A 39 9.26 -4.60 4.69
N VAL A 40 8.15 -4.10 4.12
CA VAL A 40 7.71 -2.71 4.25
C VAL A 40 7.09 -2.47 5.63
N LYS A 41 6.23 -3.38 6.10
CA LYS A 41 5.60 -3.28 7.43
C LYS A 41 6.62 -3.30 8.56
N GLN A 42 7.73 -4.02 8.41
CA GLN A 42 8.82 -4.04 9.40
C GLN A 42 9.48 -2.68 9.61
N LEU A 43 9.38 -1.75 8.65
CA LEU A 43 9.84 -0.37 8.81
C LEU A 43 8.95 0.38 9.82
N SER A 44 7.66 0.07 9.87
CA SER A 44 6.71 0.73 10.76
C SER A 44 7.12 0.60 12.24
N GLY A 45 7.34 1.74 12.89
CA GLY A 45 7.64 1.81 14.33
C GLY A 45 9.03 1.34 14.78
N LYS A 46 9.86 0.79 13.89
CA LYS A 46 11.22 0.30 14.23
C LYS A 46 12.33 1.06 13.53
N VAL A 47 12.10 1.51 12.30
CA VAL A 47 13.07 2.22 11.49
C VAL A 47 12.35 3.41 10.87
N ASN A 48 12.82 4.62 11.10
CA ASN A 48 12.21 5.82 10.52
C ASN A 48 13.08 6.29 9.35
N PRO A 49 12.93 5.74 8.13
CA PRO A 49 13.69 6.20 6.99
C PRO A 49 13.30 7.64 6.66
N PHE A 50 14.30 8.47 6.38
CA PHE A 50 14.05 9.86 5.95
C PHE A 50 13.33 9.91 4.59
N ILE A 51 13.62 8.94 3.72
CA ILE A 51 13.00 8.80 2.39
C ILE A 51 12.59 7.34 2.22
N LEU A 52 11.32 7.11 1.86
CA LEU A 52 10.79 5.81 1.43
C LEU A 52 10.26 5.95 0.01
N HIS A 53 10.81 5.17 -0.91
CA HIS A 53 10.39 5.11 -2.31
C HIS A 53 9.85 3.71 -2.63
N LEU A 54 8.69 3.65 -3.29
CA LEU A 54 8.00 2.41 -3.66
C LEU A 54 7.68 2.44 -5.16
N ALA A 55 8.26 1.52 -5.92
CA ALA A 55 7.99 1.33 -7.35
C ALA A 55 7.31 -0.03 -7.55
N THR A 56 5.98 -0.06 -7.40
CA THR A 56 5.17 -1.28 -7.50
C THR A 56 3.99 -1.07 -8.44
N HIS A 57 3.27 -2.15 -8.74
CA HIS A 57 1.90 -2.02 -9.23
C HIS A 57 1.06 -1.26 -8.21
N GLY A 58 0.25 -0.34 -8.71
CA GLY A 58 -0.79 0.31 -7.93
C GLY A 58 -2.14 -0.25 -8.33
N PHE A 59 -3.10 -0.16 -7.42
CA PHE A 59 -4.49 -0.40 -7.72
C PHE A 59 -5.31 0.71 -7.09
N PHE A 60 -6.40 1.08 -7.75
CA PHE A 60 -7.26 2.16 -7.33
C PHE A 60 -8.52 1.58 -6.73
N PHE A 61 -8.86 2.01 -5.52
CA PHE A 61 -10.19 1.78 -4.96
C PHE A 61 -11.07 2.94 -5.37
N GLU A 62 -12.09 2.66 -6.18
CA GLU A 62 -13.14 3.64 -6.44
C GLU A 62 -13.81 4.00 -5.11
N ASN A 63 -13.95 5.29 -4.85
CA ASN A 63 -14.72 5.76 -3.72
C ASN A 63 -16.20 5.58 -4.03
N THR A 64 -16.68 4.34 -4.00
CA THR A 64 -18.09 4.07 -3.77
C THR A 64 -18.37 4.63 -2.39
N LYS A 65 -18.84 5.89 -2.34
CA LYS A 65 -19.80 6.25 -1.31
C LYS A 65 -20.79 5.10 -1.35
N GLN A 66 -20.82 4.30 -0.29
CA GLN A 66 -21.98 3.47 -0.04
C GLN A 66 -23.16 4.43 -0.19
N GLU A 67 -23.87 4.34 -1.31
CA GLU A 67 -25.30 4.37 -1.25
C GLU A 67 -25.59 3.38 -0.13
N LEU A 68 -25.83 3.90 1.08
CA LEU A 68 -26.51 3.20 2.14
C LEU A 68 -27.81 2.77 1.48
N SER A 69 -27.75 1.63 0.78
CA SER A 69 -28.86 1.11 0.01
C SER A 69 -30.01 1.02 0.97
N GLU A 70 -31.16 1.46 0.51
CA GLU A 70 -32.38 1.76 1.24
C GLU A 70 -32.94 0.58 2.09
N LEU A 71 -32.23 -0.55 2.14
CA LEU A 71 -32.41 -1.71 3.00
C LEU A 71 -32.31 -1.40 4.50
N ASP A 72 -31.53 -0.40 4.93
CA ASP A 72 -31.46 0.00 6.35
C ASP A 72 -32.66 0.85 6.80
N ARG A 73 -33.43 1.44 5.87
CA ARG A 73 -34.61 2.27 6.20
C ARG A 73 -35.89 1.46 6.42
N ASN A 74 -35.91 0.19 6.03
CA ASN A 74 -37.10 -0.66 6.10
C ASN A 74 -37.03 -1.76 7.16
N ILE A 75 -36.09 -1.68 8.12
CA ILE A 75 -36.19 -2.54 9.31
C ILE A 75 -37.43 -2.08 10.13
N PRO A 76 -38.45 -2.94 10.32
CA PRO A 76 -39.57 -2.59 11.18
C PRO A 76 -39.05 -2.29 12.60
N ILE A 77 -39.54 -1.18 13.14
CA ILE A 77 -39.08 -0.53 14.38
C ILE A 77 -39.16 -1.51 15.59
N GLU A 78 -39.94 -2.57 15.48
CA GLU A 78 -40.09 -3.65 16.48
C GLU A 78 -38.80 -4.43 16.77
N ALA A 79 -37.85 -4.57 15.84
CA ALA A 79 -36.67 -5.40 16.03
C ALA A 79 -35.51 -4.71 16.78
N LYS A 80 -35.60 -3.41 17.10
CA LYS A 80 -34.53 -2.67 17.81
C LYS A 80 -34.60 -2.76 19.33
N LYS A 81 -35.59 -3.45 19.92
CA LYS A 81 -35.81 -3.45 21.37
C LYS A 81 -35.33 -4.68 22.15
N GLU A 82 -34.75 -5.71 21.52
CA GLU A 82 -34.32 -6.93 22.23
C GLU A 82 -32.83 -7.29 22.04
N SER A 83 -31.93 -6.31 22.17
CA SER A 83 -30.52 -6.59 22.41
C SER A 83 -29.88 -5.42 23.16
N ILE A 84 -30.32 -5.21 24.40
CA ILE A 84 -29.50 -4.62 25.47
C ILE A 84 -29.17 -5.77 26.42
#